data_AF-A0A399III0-F1
#
_entry.id   AF-A0A399III0-F1
#
_cell.length_a   1.000
_cell.length_b   1.000
_cell.length_c   1.000
_cell.angle_alpha   90.00
_cell.angle_beta   90.00
_cell.angle_gamma   90.00
#
_symmetry.space_group_name_H-M   'P 1'
#
loop_
_entity.id
_entity.type
_entity.pdbx_description
1 polymer ?
#
loop_
_entity_poly.entity_id
_entity_poly.type
_entity_poly.pdbx_seq_one_letter_code
_entity_poly.pdbx_strand_id
1 'polypeptide(L)'
;MQGKENRSIVNNEETQVKECIETISNLLNDMKGNINFSEEVASRGGNEVSNFISTFEDLLNHTKFIENISSEINAVASRTNLLALNASIEAARAGDAGRGFSVVADEVKKLSIGTKELVVSMNDTLKKIYSLTKEANDEIEKLKNRVNNIQQARSNFSKVNNEVDIIVAKFDELKRITN
;
A
#
# COMPACT_ATOMS: atom_id res chain seq x y z
N MET A 1 71.97 8.21 -5.54
CA MET A 1 71.15 6.98 -5.46
C MET A 1 69.76 7.30 -4.92
N GLN A 2 69.63 8.01 -3.79
CA GLN A 2 68.35 8.51 -3.23
C GLN A 2 67.39 9.19 -4.21
N GLY A 3 67.85 10.01 -5.15
CA GLY A 3 66.96 10.71 -6.11
C GLY A 3 66.27 9.80 -7.15
N LYS A 4 66.90 8.68 -7.54
CA LYS A 4 66.27 7.68 -8.42
C LYS A 4 65.28 6.80 -7.65
N GLU A 5 65.61 6.52 -6.39
CA GLU A 5 64.78 5.74 -5.47
C GLU A 5 63.50 6.49 -5.11
N ASN A 6 63.59 7.77 -4.73
CA ASN A 6 62.42 8.62 -4.50
C ASN A 6 61.51 8.73 -5.75
N ARG A 7 62.08 8.89 -6.94
CA ARG A 7 61.30 8.98 -8.18
C ARG A 7 60.58 7.67 -8.53
N SER A 8 61.20 6.53 -8.21
CA SER A 8 60.58 5.21 -8.38
C SER A 8 59.45 4.97 -7.39
N ILE A 9 59.57 5.46 -6.15
CA ILE A 9 58.51 5.38 -5.12
C ILE A 9 57.30 6.20 -5.54
N VAL A 10 57.51 7.46 -5.94
CA VAL A 10 56.44 8.37 -6.40
C VAL A 10 55.70 7.78 -7.61
N ASN A 11 56.41 7.24 -8.61
CA ASN A 11 55.77 6.63 -9.77
C ASN A 11 54.94 5.37 -9.42
N ASN A 12 55.36 4.61 -8.41
CA ASN A 12 54.63 3.44 -7.93
C ASN A 12 53.35 3.84 -7.18
N GLU A 13 53.43 4.85 -6.31
CA GLU A 13 52.28 5.42 -5.61
C GLU A 13 51.26 6.03 -6.59
N GLU A 14 51.72 6.76 -7.61
CA GLU A 14 50.84 7.29 -8.67
C GLU A 14 50.10 6.19 -9.44
N THR A 15 50.79 5.08 -9.73
CA THR A 15 50.18 3.93 -10.42
C THR A 15 49.09 3.29 -9.56
N GLN A 16 49.34 3.12 -8.25
CA GLN A 16 48.36 2.60 -7.30
C GLN A 16 47.14 3.50 -7.16
N VAL A 17 47.32 4.83 -7.09
CA VAL A 17 46.19 5.77 -7.02
C VAL A 17 45.35 5.71 -8.30
N LYS A 18 45.98 5.57 -9.47
CA LYS A 18 45.26 5.42 -10.74
C LYS A 18 44.41 4.15 -10.79
N GLU A 19 44.98 3.01 -10.40
CA GLU A 19 44.24 1.74 -10.33
C GLU A 19 43.07 1.83 -9.35
N CYS A 20 43.24 2.55 -8.23
CA CYS A 20 42.18 2.81 -7.27
C CYS A 20 41.04 3.65 -7.87
N ILE A 21 41.37 4.74 -8.58
CA ILE A 21 40.38 5.60 -9.26
C ILE A 21 39.61 4.83 -10.33
N GLU A 22 40.30 4.00 -11.11
CA GLU A 22 39.68 3.16 -12.13
C GLU A 22 38.72 2.13 -11.50
N THR A 23 39.13 1.51 -10.39
CA THR A 23 38.28 0.59 -9.62
C THR A 23 37.04 1.28 -9.07
N ILE A 24 37.18 2.48 -8.50
CA ILE A 24 36.06 3.27 -7.98
C ILE A 24 35.10 3.67 -9.11
N SER A 25 35.63 4.08 -10.26
CA SER A 25 34.83 4.49 -11.42
C SER A 25 33.99 3.33 -11.97
N ASN A 26 34.57 2.13 -12.04
CA ASN A 26 33.84 0.92 -12.43
C ASN A 26 32.73 0.60 -11.42
N LEU A 27 33.03 0.64 -10.11
CA LEU A 27 32.04 0.41 -9.07
C LEU A 27 30.89 1.42 -9.12
N LEU A 28 31.19 2.70 -9.41
CA LEU A 28 30.15 3.73 -9.56
C LEU A 28 29.27 3.50 -10.79
N ASN A 29 29.82 3.04 -11.90
CA ASN A 29 29.02 2.67 -13.07
C ASN A 29 28.05 1.51 -12.75
N ASP A 30 28.52 0.49 -12.03
CA ASP A 30 27.66 -0.60 -11.58
C ASP A 30 26.56 -0.10 -10.63
N MET A 31 26.93 0.76 -9.67
CA MET A 31 25.97 1.39 -8.75
C MET A 31 24.95 2.27 -9.48
N LYS A 32 25.35 2.99 -10.53
CA LYS A 32 24.46 3.78 -11.38
C LYS A 32 23.40 2.91 -12.04
N GLY A 33 23.80 1.75 -12.56
CA GLY A 33 22.87 0.74 -13.08
C GLY A 33 21.85 0.30 -12.03
N ASN A 34 22.32 -0.05 -10.83
CA ASN A 34 21.47 -0.50 -9.72
C ASN A 34 20.50 0.59 -9.22
N ILE A 35 20.96 1.85 -9.14
CA ILE A 35 20.13 2.99 -8.75
C ILE A 35 19.04 3.27 -9.79
N ASN A 36 19.37 3.24 -11.08
CA ASN A 36 18.40 3.42 -12.14
C ASN A 36 17.33 2.31 -12.14
N PHE A 37 17.76 1.05 -11.94
CA PHE A 37 16.83 -0.06 -11.78
C PHE A 37 15.92 0.12 -10.56
N SER A 38 16.50 0.51 -9.42
CA SER A 38 15.73 0.77 -8.19
C SER A 38 14.73 1.91 -8.37
N GLU A 39 15.10 2.96 -9.12
CA GLU A 39 14.21 4.07 -9.44
C GLU A 39 13.03 3.62 -10.33
N GLU A 40 13.29 2.78 -11.33
CA GLU A 40 12.23 2.21 -12.15
C GLU A 40 11.23 1.41 -11.30
N VAL A 41 11.74 0.55 -10.41
CA VAL A 41 10.93 -0.21 -9.45
C VAL A 41 10.16 0.73 -8.52
N ALA A 42 10.78 1.79 -8.02
CA ALA A 42 10.12 2.77 -7.14
C ALA A 42 9.03 3.58 -7.86
N SER A 43 9.25 3.96 -9.11
CA SER A 43 8.27 4.66 -9.95
C SER A 43 7.05 3.78 -10.22
N ARG A 44 7.29 2.52 -10.60
CA ARG A 44 6.22 1.52 -10.77
C ARG A 44 5.46 1.31 -9.46
N GLY A 45 6.16 1.13 -8.35
CA GLY A 45 5.56 1.00 -7.02
C GLY A 45 4.74 2.22 -6.61
N GLY A 46 5.19 3.43 -6.95
CA GLY A 46 4.42 4.67 -6.73
C GLY A 46 3.10 4.72 -7.50
N ASN A 47 3.12 4.30 -8.77
CA ASN A 47 1.90 4.20 -9.59
C ASN A 47 0.95 3.12 -9.06
N GLU A 48 1.48 1.96 -8.67
CA GLU A 48 0.69 0.88 -8.06
C GLU A 48 0.02 1.33 -6.76
N VAL A 49 0.75 2.05 -5.90
CA VAL A 49 0.19 2.69 -4.69
C VAL A 49 -0.96 3.63 -5.03
N SER A 50 -0.79 4.50 -6.03
CA SER A 50 -1.83 5.46 -6.42
C SER A 50 -3.10 4.75 -6.89
N ASN A 51 -2.96 3.72 -7.72
CA ASN A 51 -4.10 2.91 -8.18
C ASN A 51 -4.79 2.17 -7.04
N PHE A 52 -3.98 1.64 -6.11
CA PHE A 52 -4.49 0.90 -4.96
C PHE A 52 -5.30 1.81 -4.02
N ILE A 53 -4.82 3.04 -3.76
CA ILE A 53 -5.56 4.06 -2.98
C ILE A 53 -6.93 4.33 -3.63
N SER A 54 -6.96 4.60 -4.94
CA SER A 54 -8.22 4.85 -5.66
C SER A 54 -9.20 3.68 -5.54
N THR A 55 -8.70 2.45 -5.71
CA THR A 55 -9.53 1.23 -5.60
C THR A 55 -10.12 1.07 -4.19
N PHE A 56 -9.38 1.45 -3.16
CA PHE A 56 -9.81 1.38 -1.77
C PHE A 56 -10.82 2.46 -1.41
N GLU A 57 -10.67 3.67 -1.95
CA GLU A 57 -11.67 4.72 -1.81
C GLU A 57 -13.03 4.28 -2.39
N ASP A 58 -13.01 3.66 -3.58
CA ASP A 58 -14.20 3.10 -4.20
C ASP A 58 -14.79 1.95 -3.36
N LEU A 59 -13.96 1.04 -2.85
CA LEU A 59 -14.41 -0.04 -1.96
C LEU A 59 -15.08 0.52 -0.69
N LEU A 60 -14.52 1.55 -0.07
CA LEU A 60 -15.10 2.20 1.10
C LEU A 60 -16.45 2.86 0.78
N ASN A 61 -16.56 3.50 -0.39
CA ASN A 61 -17.82 4.08 -0.84
C ASN A 61 -18.90 3.01 -1.08
N HIS A 62 -18.55 1.89 -1.71
CA HIS A 62 -19.45 0.75 -1.88
C HIS A 62 -19.84 0.12 -0.54
N THR A 63 -18.91 0.00 0.41
CA THR A 63 -19.16 -0.54 1.75
C THR A 63 -20.17 0.33 2.50
N LYS A 64 -20.03 1.67 2.46
CA LYS A 64 -20.99 2.61 3.03
C LYS A 64 -22.37 2.51 2.38
N PHE A 65 -22.40 2.35 1.06
CA PHE A 65 -23.67 2.15 0.34
C PHE A 65 -24.38 0.87 0.79
N ILE A 66 -23.63 -0.22 0.95
CA ILE A 66 -24.16 -1.49 1.46
C ILE A 66 -24.65 -1.34 2.91
N GLU A 67 -23.94 -0.58 3.75
CA GLU A 67 -24.37 -0.28 5.12
C GLU A 67 -25.73 0.45 5.16
N ASN A 68 -25.94 1.42 4.26
CA ASN A 68 -27.22 2.11 4.13
C ASN A 68 -28.34 1.14 3.71
N ILE A 69 -28.09 0.29 2.71
CA ILE A 69 -29.06 -0.74 2.27
C ILE A 69 -29.39 -1.70 3.42
N SER A 70 -28.38 -2.15 4.16
CA SER A 70 -28.53 -3.02 5.33
C SER A 70 -29.46 -2.40 6.38
N SER A 71 -29.31 -1.10 6.64
CA SER A 71 -30.20 -0.34 7.53
C SER A 71 -31.64 -0.29 7.03
N GLU A 72 -31.85 -0.05 5.73
CA GLU A 72 -33.19 -0.06 5.12
C GLU A 72 -33.85 -1.44 5.20
N ILE A 73 -33.11 -2.52 4.90
CA ILE A 73 -33.59 -3.90 5.03
C ILE A 73 -34.01 -4.18 6.47
N ASN A 74 -33.22 -3.76 7.46
CA ASN A 74 -33.58 -3.92 8.88
C ASN A 74 -34.87 -3.17 9.25
N ALA A 75 -35.06 -1.98 8.69
CA ALA A 75 -36.29 -1.21 8.88
C ALA A 75 -37.50 -1.87 8.21
N VAL A 76 -37.33 -2.46 7.01
CA VAL A 76 -38.38 -3.26 6.35
C VAL A 76 -38.70 -4.50 7.18
N ALA A 77 -37.70 -5.28 7.60
CA ALA A 77 -37.88 -6.47 8.42
C ALA A 77 -38.59 -6.14 9.75
N SER A 78 -38.28 -5.00 10.37
CA SER A 78 -38.96 -4.54 11.58
C SER A 78 -40.43 -4.19 11.34
N ARG A 79 -40.75 -3.53 10.23
CA ARG A 79 -42.14 -3.23 9.83
C ARG A 79 -42.91 -4.51 9.51
N THR A 80 -42.30 -5.44 8.79
CA THR A 80 -42.88 -6.76 8.49
C THR A 80 -43.16 -7.55 9.76
N ASN A 81 -42.24 -7.55 10.73
CA ASN A 81 -42.43 -8.19 12.03
C ASN A 81 -43.63 -7.60 12.79
N LEU A 82 -43.79 -6.28 12.78
CA LEU A 82 -44.91 -5.60 13.43
C LEU A 82 -46.25 -5.90 12.71
N LEU A 83 -46.26 -5.92 11.38
CA LEU A 83 -47.43 -6.30 10.59
C LEU A 83 -47.84 -7.75 10.88
N ALA A 84 -46.88 -8.67 10.93
CA ALA A 84 -47.11 -10.06 11.28
C ALA A 84 -47.68 -10.20 12.70
N LEU A 85 -47.14 -9.46 13.68
CA LEU A 85 -47.66 -9.44 15.04
C LEU A 85 -49.12 -8.97 15.10
N ASN A 86 -49.44 -7.88 14.41
CA ASN A 86 -50.81 -7.38 14.33
C ASN A 86 -51.76 -8.40 13.68
N ALA A 87 -51.29 -9.08 12.63
CA ALA A 87 -52.06 -10.15 11.99
C ALA A 87 -52.28 -11.36 12.91
N SER A 88 -51.27 -11.78 13.68
CA SER A 88 -51.44 -12.85 14.68
C SER A 88 -52.46 -12.47 15.76
N ILE A 89 -52.48 -11.20 16.20
CA ILE A 89 -53.46 -10.70 17.19
C ILE A 89 -54.87 -10.74 16.61
N GLU A 90 -55.07 -10.26 15.37
CA GLU A 90 -56.39 -10.25 14.75
C GLU A 90 -56.89 -11.66 14.41
N ALA A 91 -55.99 -12.56 14.01
CA ALA A 91 -56.28 -13.98 13.81
C ALA A 91 -56.76 -14.64 15.11
N ALA A 92 -56.12 -14.35 16.24
CA ALA A 92 -56.56 -14.83 17.54
C ALA A 92 -57.94 -14.26 17.93
N ARG A 93 -58.20 -12.99 17.62
CA ARG A 93 -59.48 -12.32 17.87
C ARG A 93 -60.63 -12.91 17.07
N ALA A 94 -60.37 -13.35 15.83
CA ALA A 94 -61.34 -14.02 14.96
C ALA A 94 -61.65 -15.48 15.39
N GLY A 95 -60.95 -16.02 16.40
CA GLY A 95 -61.16 -17.37 16.90
C GLY A 95 -60.96 -18.44 15.83
N ASP A 96 -61.95 -19.32 15.65
CA ASP A 96 -61.85 -20.44 14.71
C ASP A 96 -61.73 -20.01 13.24
N ALA A 97 -62.33 -18.87 12.88
CA ALA A 97 -62.22 -18.31 11.53
C ALA A 97 -60.80 -17.80 11.21
N GLY A 98 -59.99 -17.50 12.23
CA GLY A 98 -58.64 -16.94 12.08
C GLY A 98 -57.51 -17.97 12.05
N ARG A 99 -57.76 -19.26 12.27
CA ARG A 99 -56.69 -20.28 12.41
C ARG A 99 -55.72 -20.32 11.23
N GLY A 100 -56.23 -20.25 9.99
CA GLY A 100 -55.39 -20.24 8.79
C GLY A 100 -54.52 -18.98 8.69
N PHE A 101 -55.06 -17.83 9.05
CA PHE A 101 -54.33 -16.56 9.07
C PHE A 101 -53.25 -16.53 10.17
N SER A 102 -53.50 -17.18 11.32
CA SER A 102 -52.51 -17.28 12.40
C SER A 102 -51.24 -18.00 11.94
N VAL A 103 -51.38 -19.10 11.19
CA VAL A 103 -50.22 -19.85 10.67
C VAL A 103 -49.39 -19.00 9.72
N VAL A 104 -50.06 -18.26 8.82
CA VAL A 104 -49.38 -17.35 7.88
C VAL A 104 -48.67 -16.23 8.64
N ALA A 105 -49.33 -15.61 9.63
CA ALA A 105 -48.75 -14.53 10.42
C ALA A 105 -47.49 -14.98 11.18
N ASP A 106 -47.50 -16.18 11.77
CA ASP A 106 -46.33 -16.74 12.45
C ASP A 106 -45.17 -17.03 11.48
N GLU A 107 -45.45 -17.48 10.27
CA GLU A 107 -44.41 -17.73 9.26
C GLU A 107 -43.79 -16.43 8.73
N VAL A 108 -44.61 -15.39 8.48
CA VAL A 108 -44.12 -14.06 8.13
C VAL A 108 -43.27 -13.47 9.26
N LYS A 109 -43.66 -13.68 10.51
CA LYS A 109 -42.89 -13.26 11.69
C LYS A 109 -41.51 -13.93 11.70
N LYS A 110 -41.43 -15.25 11.53
CA LYS A 110 -40.15 -15.97 11.46
C LYS A 110 -39.26 -15.45 10.34
N LEU A 111 -39.80 -15.26 9.13
CA LEU A 111 -39.06 -14.71 8.00
C LEU A 111 -38.48 -13.32 8.30
N SER A 112 -39.27 -12.46 8.96
CA SER A 112 -38.82 -11.13 9.36
C SER A 112 -37.68 -11.18 10.39
N ILE A 113 -37.70 -12.12 11.33
CA ILE A 113 -36.62 -12.33 12.31
C ILE A 113 -35.37 -12.85 11.62
N GLY A 114 -35.49 -13.87 10.77
CA GLY A 114 -34.37 -14.41 10.00
C GLY A 114 -33.72 -13.35 9.10
N THR A 115 -34.51 -12.44 8.53
CA THR A 115 -33.99 -11.30 7.75
C THR A 115 -33.12 -10.38 8.61
N LYS A 116 -33.50 -10.13 9.88
CA LYS A 116 -32.68 -9.32 10.80
C LYS A 116 -31.37 -10.00 11.17
N GLU A 117 -31.36 -11.30 11.36
CA GLU A 117 -30.15 -12.07 11.65
C GLU A 117 -29.15 -12.02 10.47
N LEU A 118 -29.66 -12.07 9.24
CA LEU A 118 -28.84 -11.89 8.03
C LEU A 118 -28.23 -10.49 7.96
N VAL A 119 -29.01 -9.44 8.28
CA VAL A 119 -28.52 -8.05 8.37
C VAL A 119 -27.39 -7.93 9.41
N VAL A 120 -27.52 -8.57 10.58
CA VAL A 120 -26.45 -8.56 11.60
C VAL A 120 -25.17 -9.19 11.05
N SER A 121 -25.29 -10.36 10.42
CA SER A 121 -24.16 -11.06 9.78
C SER A 121 -23.51 -10.24 8.66
N MET A 122 -24.32 -9.51 7.90
CA MET A 122 -23.86 -8.58 6.87
C MET A 122 -23.03 -7.44 7.49
N ASN A 123 -23.54 -6.81 8.55
CA ASN A 123 -22.83 -5.73 9.25
C ASN A 123 -21.49 -6.20 9.85
N ASP A 124 -21.41 -7.43 10.37
CA ASP A 124 -20.16 -7.99 10.85
C ASP A 124 -19.15 -8.22 9.71
N THR A 125 -19.63 -8.58 8.52
CA THR A 125 -18.79 -8.68 7.33
C THR A 125 -18.27 -7.30 6.89
N LEU A 126 -19.11 -6.25 6.94
CA LEU A 126 -18.68 -4.88 6.64
C LEU A 126 -17.60 -4.39 7.61
N LYS A 127 -17.72 -4.69 8.92
CA LYS A 127 -16.67 -4.38 9.91
C LYS A 127 -15.34 -5.04 9.57
N LYS A 128 -15.36 -6.30 9.12
CA LYS A 128 -14.14 -7.00 8.68
C LYS A 128 -13.53 -6.34 7.45
N ILE A 129 -14.34 -5.91 6.49
CA ILE A 129 -13.87 -5.17 5.31
C ILE A 129 -13.18 -3.87 5.75
N TYR A 130 -13.80 -3.08 6.64
CA TYR A 130 -13.18 -1.87 7.17
C TYR A 130 -11.83 -2.14 7.86
N SER A 131 -11.71 -3.22 8.63
CA SER A 131 -10.44 -3.62 9.26
C SER A 131 -9.37 -3.94 8.21
N LEU A 132 -9.70 -4.76 7.22
CA LEU A 132 -8.78 -5.15 6.15
C LEU A 132 -8.33 -3.94 5.31
N THR A 133 -9.25 -3.02 5.03
CA THR A 133 -8.93 -1.77 4.34
C THR A 133 -7.96 -0.91 5.15
N LYS A 134 -8.13 -0.85 6.48
CA LYS A 134 -7.20 -0.13 7.36
C LYS A 134 -5.81 -0.76 7.36
N GLU A 135 -5.73 -2.09 7.50
CA GLU A 135 -4.45 -2.81 7.47
C GLU A 135 -3.71 -2.60 6.15
N ALA A 136 -4.42 -2.65 5.03
CA ALA A 136 -3.80 -2.42 3.74
C ALA A 136 -3.40 -0.93 3.52
N ASN A 137 -4.09 0.04 4.12
CA ASN A 137 -3.59 1.43 4.17
C ASN A 137 -2.26 1.54 4.93
N ASP A 138 -2.08 0.81 6.04
CA ASP A 138 -0.81 0.81 6.77
C ASP A 138 0.33 0.21 5.92
N GLU A 139 0.05 -0.81 5.11
CA GLU A 139 1.03 -1.38 4.15
C GLU A 139 1.35 -0.40 3.00
N ILE A 140 0.37 0.36 2.51
CA ILE A 140 0.60 1.43 1.53
C ILE A 140 1.57 2.48 2.09
N GLU A 141 1.39 2.91 3.34
CA GLU A 141 2.28 3.90 3.96
C GLU A 141 3.72 3.36 4.10
N LYS A 142 3.89 2.08 4.42
CA LYS A 142 5.22 1.43 4.38
C LYS A 142 5.81 1.43 2.97
N LEU A 143 4.99 1.19 1.94
CA LEU A 143 5.46 1.20 0.55
C LEU A 143 5.85 2.61 0.08
N LYS A 144 5.07 3.65 0.43
CA LYS A 144 5.43 5.05 0.19
C LYS A 144 6.79 5.41 0.80
N ASN A 145 7.04 4.96 2.03
CA ASN A 145 8.32 5.18 2.70
C ASN A 145 9.48 4.48 1.96
N ARG A 146 9.27 3.26 1.44
CA ARG A 146 10.29 2.57 0.63
C ARG A 146 10.60 3.32 -0.66
N VAL A 147 9.58 3.84 -1.35
CA VAL A 147 9.76 4.67 -2.55
C VAL A 147 10.57 5.93 -2.23
N ASN A 148 10.26 6.62 -1.13
CA ASN A 148 11.00 7.79 -0.68
C ASN A 148 12.48 7.47 -0.36
N ASN A 149 12.74 6.34 0.32
CA ASN A 149 14.10 5.91 0.63
C ASN A 149 14.94 5.68 -0.64
N ILE A 150 14.34 5.14 -1.71
CA ILE A 150 15.02 4.95 -3.00
C ILE A 150 15.35 6.31 -3.64
N GLN A 151 14.44 7.28 -3.58
CA GLN A 151 14.70 8.63 -4.09
C GLN A 151 15.85 9.32 -3.33
N GLN A 152 15.92 9.13 -2.01
CA GLN A 152 17.03 9.63 -1.20
C GLN A 152 18.35 8.93 -1.55
N ALA A 153 18.34 7.60 -1.72
CA ALA A 153 19.52 6.85 -2.13
C ALA A 153 20.07 7.35 -3.47
N ARG A 154 19.20 7.66 -4.44
CA ARG A 154 19.58 8.27 -5.72
C ARG A 154 20.22 9.65 -5.53
N SER A 155 19.63 10.51 -4.70
CA SER A 155 20.19 11.84 -4.42
C SER A 155 21.59 11.74 -3.81
N ASN A 156 21.77 10.84 -2.84
CA ASN A 156 23.08 10.60 -2.23
C ASN A 156 24.09 10.03 -3.24
N PHE A 157 23.67 9.09 -4.08
CA PHE A 157 24.50 8.55 -5.14
C PHE A 157 24.98 9.64 -6.12
N SER A 158 24.08 10.54 -6.54
CA SER A 158 24.44 11.66 -7.41
C SER A 158 25.52 12.56 -6.80
N LYS A 159 25.50 12.78 -5.49
CA LYS A 159 26.53 13.54 -4.78
C LYS A 159 27.87 12.80 -4.80
N VAL A 160 27.87 11.50 -4.48
CA VAL A 160 29.08 10.67 -4.49
C VAL A 160 29.71 10.63 -5.89
N ASN A 161 28.90 10.46 -6.94
CA ASN A 161 29.41 10.44 -8.31
C ASN A 161 30.11 11.75 -8.67
N ASN A 162 29.52 12.90 -8.31
CA ASN A 162 30.11 14.21 -8.54
C ASN A 162 31.44 14.41 -7.77
N GLU A 163 31.52 13.94 -6.53
CA GLU A 163 32.78 14.01 -5.76
C GLU A 163 33.89 13.17 -6.40
N VAL A 164 33.57 11.99 -6.94
CA VAL A 164 34.56 11.17 -7.64
C VAL A 164 35.00 11.82 -8.95
N ASP A 165 34.08 12.41 -9.72
CA ASP A 165 34.43 13.18 -10.93
C ASP A 165 35.42 14.32 -10.61
N ILE A 166 35.23 15.00 -9.46
CA ILE A 166 36.16 16.03 -8.98
C ILE A 166 37.53 15.43 -8.60
N ILE A 167 37.56 14.28 -7.93
CA ILE A 167 38.80 13.60 -7.55
C ILE A 167 39.60 13.20 -8.80
N VAL A 168 38.93 12.62 -9.81
CA VAL A 168 39.54 12.25 -11.09
C VAL A 168 40.17 13.47 -11.75
N ALA A 169 39.42 14.58 -11.85
CA ALA A 169 39.92 15.81 -12.46
C ALA A 169 41.15 16.38 -11.73
N LYS A 170 41.14 16.39 -10.39
CA LYS A 170 42.29 16.85 -9.58
C LYS A 170 43.52 15.95 -9.75
N PHE A 171 43.32 14.64 -9.85
CA PHE A 171 44.42 13.70 -10.07
C PHE A 171 45.07 13.91 -11.45
N ASP A 172 44.27 14.12 -12.49
CA ASP A 172 44.76 14.45 -13.82
C ASP A 172 45.53 15.78 -13.85
N GLU A 173 45.10 16.78 -13.07
CA GLU A 173 45.82 18.05 -12.91
C GLU A 173 47.17 17.86 -12.21
N LEU A 174 47.21 17.14 -11.09
CA LEU A 174 48.46 16.83 -10.38
C LEU A 174 49.48 16.15 -11.30
N LYS A 175 49.04 15.19 -12.11
CA LYS A 175 49.90 14.49 -13.07
C LYS A 175 50.54 15.42 -14.10
N ARG A 176 49.83 16.47 -14.52
CA ARG A 176 50.36 17.48 -15.47
C ARG A 176 51.42 18.39 -14.85
N ILE A 177 51.42 18.53 -13.53
CA ILE A 177 52.36 19.38 -12.80
C ILE A 177 53.62 18.60 -12.37
N THR A 178 53.49 17.28 -12.14
CA THR A 178 54.59 16.42 -11.68
C THR A 178 55.44 15.81 -12.83
N ASN A 179 54.90 15.74 -14.06
CA ASN A 179 55.63 15.33 -15.27
C ASN A 179 56.13 16.52 -16.08
#